data_AF-A0A967FB41-F1
#
_entry.id   AF-A0A967FB41-F1
#
_cell.length_a   1.000
_cell.length_b   1.000
_cell.length_c   1.000
_cell.angle_alpha   90.00
_cell.angle_beta   90.00
_cell.angle_gamma   90.00
#
_symmetry.space_group_name_H-M   'P 1'
#
loop_
_entity.id
_entity.type
_entity.pdbx_description
1 polymer ?
#
loop_
_entity_poly.entity_id
_entity_poly.type
_entity_poly.pdbx_seq_one_letter_code
_entity_poly.pdbx_strand_id
1 'polypeptide(L)'
;MGPDARFIYVNDAACSSLGYSRKELLSMTVHDIDPDFSVAVWPEHWKEVRERGSFIIESKHRTKEGKIFPVEITVNYLEFEGNQYNCAFARDITERMEAEKEKERMQV
;
A
#
# COMPACT_ATOMS: atom_id res chain seq x y z
N MET A 1 2.94 2.69 -9.30
CA MET A 1 2.44 1.41 -9.83
C MET A 1 1.71 1.67 -11.14
N GLY A 2 1.82 0.75 -12.09
CA GLY A 2 1.13 0.84 -13.38
C GLY A 2 -0.29 0.26 -13.34
N PRO A 3 -0.99 0.24 -14.50
CA PRO A 3 -2.33 -0.35 -14.62
C PRO A 3 -2.37 -1.86 -14.36
N ASP A 4 -1.22 -2.53 -14.38
CA ASP A 4 -1.01 -3.95 -14.13
C ASP A 4 -0.55 -4.27 -12.69
N ALA A 5 -0.67 -3.29 -11.78
CA ALA A 5 -0.25 -3.37 -10.38
C ALA A 5 1.26 -3.54 -10.14
N ARG A 6 2.10 -3.51 -11.18
CA ARG A 6 3.56 -3.64 -11.00
C ARG A 6 4.17 -2.42 -10.33
N PHE A 7 5.14 -2.66 -9.46
CA PHE A 7 5.94 -1.58 -8.88
C PHE A 7 6.96 -1.09 -9.91
N ILE A 8 6.83 0.19 -10.27
CA ILE A 8 7.74 0.87 -11.21
C ILE A 8 8.82 1.66 -10.45
N TYR A 9 8.53 2.03 -9.21
CA TYR A 9 9.43 2.71 -8.30
C TYR A 9 9.10 2.32 -6.86
N VAL A 10 10.12 2.21 -6.02
CA VAL A 10 10.00 2.07 -4.56
C VAL A 10 11.12 2.86 -3.87
N ASN A 11 10.78 3.50 -2.75
CA ASN A 11 11.75 4.21 -1.91
C ASN A 11 12.41 3.26 -0.88
N ASP A 12 13.43 3.74 -0.18
CA ASP A 12 14.15 2.95 0.84
C ASP A 12 13.27 2.58 2.04
N ALA A 13 12.30 3.44 2.38
CA ALA A 13 11.36 3.18 3.47
C ALA A 13 10.49 1.95 3.18
N ALA A 14 9.96 1.82 1.95
CA ALA A 14 9.19 0.64 1.54
C ALA A 14 10.04 -0.64 1.54
N CYS A 15 11.30 -0.56 1.09
CA CYS A 15 12.22 -1.69 1.15
C CYS A 15 12.44 -2.13 2.61
N SER A 16 12.69 -1.17 3.49
CA SER A 16 12.96 -1.41 4.91
C SER A 16 11.75 -1.96 5.65
N SER A 17 10.55 -1.42 5.41
CA SER A 17 9.32 -1.85 6.10
C SER A 17 8.84 -3.23 5.64
N LEU A 18 8.98 -3.55 4.36
CA LEU A 18 8.53 -4.82 3.81
C LEU A 18 9.59 -5.93 3.88
N GLY A 19 10.86 -5.57 4.09
CA GLY A 19 11.98 -6.53 4.18
C GLY A 19 12.42 -7.11 2.82
N TYR A 20 12.01 -6.48 1.72
CA TYR A 20 12.44 -6.85 0.37
C TYR A 20 13.50 -5.86 -0.13
N SER A 21 14.43 -6.35 -0.93
CA SER A 21 15.31 -5.46 -1.71
C SER A 21 14.50 -4.69 -2.75
N ARG A 22 15.01 -3.52 -3.16
CA ARG A 22 14.44 -2.75 -4.26
C ARG A 22 14.26 -3.60 -5.53
N LYS A 23 15.25 -4.45 -5.86
CA LYS A 23 15.19 -5.32 -7.04
C LYS A 23 14.03 -6.32 -6.97
N GLU A 24 13.82 -6.93 -5.81
CA GLU A 24 12.68 -7.83 -5.59
C GLU A 24 11.36 -7.07 -5.74
N LEU A 25 11.21 -5.94 -5.05
CA LEU A 25 9.98 -5.14 -5.14
C LEU A 25 9.67 -4.69 -6.56
N LEU A 26 10.67 -4.25 -7.34
CA LEU A 26 10.47 -3.85 -8.74
C LEU A 26 10.10 -5.02 -9.67
N SER A 27 10.23 -6.27 -9.21
CA SER A 27 9.74 -7.46 -9.93
C SER A 27 8.37 -7.95 -9.43
N MET A 28 7.82 -7.30 -8.41
CA MET A 28 6.57 -7.67 -7.75
C MET A 28 5.40 -6.76 -8.16
N THR A 29 4.22 -7.14 -7.70
CA THR A 29 2.96 -6.41 -7.81
C THR A 29 2.42 -6.08 -6.42
N VAL A 30 1.41 -5.21 -6.34
CA VAL A 30 0.69 -4.92 -5.09
C VAL A 30 0.18 -6.18 -4.41
N HIS A 31 -0.28 -7.17 -5.18
CA HIS A 31 -0.86 -8.43 -4.68
C HIS A 31 0.13 -9.27 -3.87
N ASP A 32 1.42 -9.10 -4.14
CA ASP A 32 2.46 -9.87 -3.44
C ASP A 32 2.69 -9.33 -2.02
N ILE A 33 2.35 -8.07 -1.76
CA ILE A 33 2.57 -7.42 -0.45
C ILE A 33 1.28 -7.07 0.28
N ASP A 34 0.14 -6.98 -0.40
CA ASP A 34 -1.14 -6.63 0.21
C ASP A 34 -2.12 -7.82 0.11
N PRO A 35 -2.40 -8.54 1.20
CA PRO A 35 -3.31 -9.68 1.19
C PRO A 35 -4.78 -9.31 0.95
N ASP A 36 -5.18 -8.06 1.21
CA ASP A 36 -6.55 -7.59 1.01
C ASP A 36 -6.75 -7.11 -0.45
N PHE A 37 -5.65 -6.87 -1.19
CA PHE A 37 -5.65 -6.47 -2.60
C PHE A 37 -5.28 -7.63 -3.54
N SER A 38 -6.26 -8.44 -3.92
CA SER A 38 -6.06 -9.51 -4.92
C SER A 38 -6.03 -8.99 -6.37
N VAL A 39 -5.59 -9.84 -7.30
CA VAL A 39 -5.58 -9.56 -8.75
C VAL A 39 -6.96 -9.15 -9.27
N ALA A 40 -8.03 -9.70 -8.70
CA ALA A 40 -9.40 -9.41 -9.11
C ALA A 40 -9.88 -8.01 -8.67
N VAL A 41 -9.28 -7.44 -7.62
CA VAL A 41 -9.66 -6.14 -7.04
C VAL A 41 -8.99 -4.98 -7.77
N TRP A 42 -7.81 -5.21 -8.34
CA TRP A 42 -7.01 -4.14 -8.96
C TRP A 42 -7.72 -3.36 -10.07
N PRO A 43 -8.48 -3.98 -11.01
CA PRO A 43 -9.09 -3.22 -12.10
C PRO A 43 -10.08 -2.16 -11.60
N GLU A 44 -10.87 -2.48 -10.57
CA GLU A 44 -11.83 -1.53 -9.98
C GLU A 44 -11.10 -0.43 -9.22
N HIS A 45 -10.08 -0.78 -8.42
CA HIS A 45 -9.24 0.21 -7.76
C HIS A 45 -8.54 1.14 -8.75
N TRP A 46 -8.01 0.61 -9.85
CA TRP A 46 -7.37 1.42 -10.87
C TRP A 46 -8.34 2.41 -11.53
N LYS A 47 -9.58 1.98 -11.76
CA LYS A 47 -10.65 2.86 -12.21
C LYS A 47 -10.93 3.95 -11.17
N GLU A 48 -11.06 3.59 -9.91
CA GLU A 48 -11.29 4.53 -8.81
C GLU A 48 -10.15 5.56 -8.68
N VAL A 49 -8.89 5.15 -8.82
CA VAL A 49 -7.72 6.04 -8.83
C VAL A 49 -7.84 7.09 -9.92
N ARG A 50 -8.20 6.69 -11.15
CA ARG A 50 -8.38 7.63 -12.26
C ARG A 50 -9.55 8.58 -12.05
N GLU A 51 -10.65 8.09 -11.48
CA GLU A 51 -11.88 8.89 -11.30
C GLU A 51 -11.76 9.87 -10.12
N ARG A 52 -11.21 9.42 -8.99
CA ARG A 52 -11.11 10.22 -7.77
C ARG A 52 -9.87 11.10 -7.73
N GLY A 53 -8.80 10.71 -8.42
CA GLY A 53 -7.52 11.41 -8.42
C GLY A 53 -6.70 11.21 -7.14
N SER A 54 -7.29 11.40 -5.96
CA SER A 54 -6.59 11.16 -4.68
C SER A 54 -7.54 10.74 -3.57
N PHE A 55 -7.12 9.79 -2.75
CA PHE A 55 -7.87 9.33 -1.58
C PHE A 55 -7.00 8.56 -0.58
N ILE A 56 -7.56 8.31 0.60
CA ILE A 56 -6.93 7.51 1.65
C ILE A 56 -7.73 6.22 1.83
N ILE A 57 -7.03 5.10 1.98
CA ILE A 57 -7.59 3.80 2.39
C ILE A 57 -6.79 3.24 3.55
N GLU A 58 -7.39 2.37 4.33
CA GLU A 58 -6.68 1.48 5.24
C GLU A 58 -6.61 0.09 4.60
N SER A 59 -5.47 -0.57 4.76
CA SER A 59 -5.24 -1.93 4.28
C SER A 59 -4.23 -2.64 5.20
N LYS A 60 -3.73 -3.79 4.75
CA LYS A 60 -2.66 -4.51 5.42
C LYS A 60 -1.51 -4.75 4.44
N HIS A 61 -0.29 -4.68 4.96
CA HIS A 61 0.89 -5.12 4.23
C HIS A 61 1.47 -6.37 4.87
N ARG A 62 2.12 -7.19 4.06
CA ARG A 62 2.80 -8.42 4.41
C ARG A 62 4.27 -8.32 4.02
N THR A 63 5.14 -8.50 5.01
CA THR A 63 6.60 -8.52 4.82
C THR A 63 7.06 -9.81 4.14
N LYS A 64 8.32 -9.83 3.71
CA LYS A 64 9.01 -11.03 3.19
C LYS A 64 8.99 -12.21 4.15
N GLU A 65 9.03 -11.95 5.45
CA GLU A 65 8.97 -12.98 6.50
C GLU A 65 7.53 -13.39 6.87
N GLY A 66 6.53 -12.80 6.20
CA GLY A 66 5.12 -13.13 6.40
C GLY A 66 4.42 -12.35 7.52
N LYS A 67 5.12 -11.48 8.26
CA LYS A 67 4.49 -10.56 9.23
C LYS A 67 3.50 -9.66 8.50
N ILE A 68 2.26 -9.61 9.01
CA ILE A 68 1.20 -8.73 8.52
C ILE A 68 1.04 -7.55 9.49
N PHE A 69 0.90 -6.33 8.96
CA PHE A 69 0.71 -5.11 9.74
C PHE A 69 -0.27 -4.15 9.04
N PRO A 70 -1.06 -3.37 9.81
CA PRO A 70 -2.00 -2.42 9.26
C PRO A 70 -1.27 -1.19 8.70
N VAL A 71 -1.78 -0.67 7.57
CA VAL A 71 -1.28 0.54 6.94
C VAL A 71 -2.41 1.47 6.55
N GLU A 72 -2.16 2.77 6.66
CA GLU A 72 -2.94 3.82 6.02
C GLU A 72 -2.21 4.23 4.75
N ILE A 73 -2.90 4.19 3.61
CA ILE A 73 -2.33 4.43 2.30
C ILE A 73 -2.95 5.67 1.69
N THR A 74 -2.14 6.70 1.45
CA THR A 74 -2.52 7.83 0.60
C THR A 74 -2.24 7.47 -0.85
N VAL A 75 -3.29 7.39 -1.65
CA VAL A 75 -3.26 7.00 -3.06
C VAL A 75 -3.44 8.24 -3.92
N ASN A 76 -2.57 8.42 -4.91
CA ASN A 76 -2.61 9.54 -5.86
C ASN A 76 -2.50 9.03 -7.30
N TYR A 77 -3.35 9.53 -8.18
CA TYR A 77 -3.21 9.42 -9.63
C TYR A 77 -2.16 10.42 -10.11
N LEU A 78 -1.26 9.94 -10.96
CA LEU A 78 -0.24 10.76 -11.62
C LEU A 78 -0.21 10.39 -13.10
N GLU A 79 -0.14 11.40 -13.96
CA GLU A 79 0.14 11.23 -15.38
C GLU A 79 1.43 11.96 -15.74
N PHE A 80 2.36 11.26 -16.37
CA PHE A 80 3.64 11.83 -16.78
C PHE A 80 4.05 11.26 -18.13
N GLU A 81 4.33 12.13 -19.10
CA GLU A 81 4.69 11.75 -20.48
C GLU A 81 3.66 10.79 -21.12
N GLY A 82 2.37 10.99 -20.84
CA GLY A 82 1.28 10.14 -21.34
C GLY A 82 1.15 8.77 -20.65
N ASN A 83 1.99 8.48 -19.65
CA ASN A 83 1.90 7.27 -18.85
C ASN A 83 1.14 7.54 -17.55
N GLN A 84 0.26 6.61 -17.18
CA GLN A 84 -0.59 6.70 -16.00
C GLN A 84 0.00 5.90 -14.83
N TYR A 85 -0.08 6.45 -13.63
CA TYR A 85 0.48 5.85 -12.42
C TYR A 85 -0.46 6.00 -11.22
N ASN A 86 -0.48 4.97 -10.38
CA ASN A 86 -0.89 5.06 -8.98
C ASN A 86 0.37 5.27 -8.13
N CYS A 87 0.47 6.40 -7.44
CA CYS A 87 1.49 6.67 -6.43
C CYS A 87 0.89 6.49 -5.04
N ALA A 88 1.43 5.55 -4.26
CA ALA A 88 0.97 5.24 -2.93
C ALA A 88 2.04 5.57 -1.87
N PHE A 89 1.58 6.24 -0.80
CA PHE A 89 2.35 6.46 0.42
C PHE A 89 1.70 5.64 1.53
N ALA A 90 2.35 4.57 1.96
CA ALA A 90 1.88 3.72 3.04
C ALA A 90 2.54 4.12 4.37
N ARG A 91 1.73 4.37 5.39
CA ARG A 91 2.15 4.61 6.77
C ARG A 91 1.71 3.43 7.63
N ASP A 92 2.64 2.84 8.37
CA ASP A 92 2.32 1.87 9.41
C ASP A 92 1.53 2.56 10.53
N ILE A 93 0.38 1.99 10.88
CA ILE A 93 -0.52 2.51 11.91
C ILE A 93 -0.64 1.57 13.13
N THR A 94 0.27 0.60 13.26
CA THR A 94 0.30 -0.38 14.38
C THR A 94 0.31 0.34 15.72
N GLU A 95 1.25 1.27 15.93
CA GLU A 95 1.38 2.01 17.21
C GLU A 95 0.13 2.85 17.52
N ARG A 96 -0.47 3.48 16.48
CA ARG A 96 -1.71 4.25 16.62
C ARG A 96 -2.84 3.36 17.13
N MET A 97 -3.04 2.21 16.49
CA MET A 97 -4.11 1.27 16.85
C MET A 97 -3.89 0.63 18.23
N GLU A 98 -2.64 0.36 18.62
CA GLU A 98 -2.32 -0.16 19.95
C GLU A 98 -2.61 0.88 21.04
N ALA A 99 -2.23 2.14 20.82
CA ALA A 99 -2.51 3.23 21.76
C ALA A 99 -4.02 3.50 21.92
N GLU A 100 -4.80 3.41 20.83
CA GLU A 100 -6.26 3.56 20.88
C GLU A 100 -6.93 2.43 21.65
N LYS A 101 -6.53 1.18 21.39
CA LYS A 101 -7.04 0.01 22.14
C LYS A 101 -6.74 0.08 23.63
N GLU A 102 -5.56 0.56 24.00
CA GLU A 102 -5.19 0.69 25.42
C GLU A 102 -6.04 1.78 26.11
N LYS A 103 -6.30 2.90 25.43
CA LYS A 103 -7.22 3.94 25.94
C LYS A 103 -8.64 3.42 26.11
N GLU A 104 -9.15 2.63 25.17
CA GLU A 104 -10.47 2.00 25.29
C GLU A 104 -10.53 1.03 26.47
N ARG A 105 -9.48 0.25 26.71
CA ARG A 105 -9.40 -0.69 27.84
C ARG A 105 -9.36 0.00 29.20
N MET A 106 -8.71 1.16 29.30
CA MET A 106 -8.65 1.94 30.54
C MET A 106 -9.94 2.71 30.86
N GLN A 107 -10.90 2.75 29.93
CA GLN A 107 -12.20 3.43 30.09
C GLN A 107 -13.34 2.48 30.48
N VAL A 108 -13.05 1.20 30.74
CA VAL A 108 -14.00 0.15 31.16
C VAL A 108 -13.78 -0.25 32.62
#